data_AF-A0AAD5HLK5-F1
#
_entry.id   AF-A0AAD5HLK5-F1
#
_cell.length_a   1.000
_cell.length_b   1.000
_cell.length_c   1.000
_cell.angle_alpha   90.00
_cell.angle_beta   90.00
_cell.angle_gamma   90.00
#
_symmetry.space_group_name_H-M   'P 1'
#
loop_
_entity.id
_entity.type
_entity.pdbx_description
1 polymer ?
#
loop_
_entity_poly.entity_id
_entity_poly.type
_entity_poly.pdbx_seq_one_letter_code
_entity_poly.pdbx_strand_id
1 'polypeptide(L)'
;MVTVTLQQPAGLQADLTSREENAKALSLIDVMGVTGSGKSNFLQHLVGKGGEKGPTVGHTLSSCTKKTEMHECRLGNKQVVFFDTPGFDDTYRGDADVLADVAQVLSSSYKNNLKLNGIIYLHRIKDERMTNAIMRNLAMFRNLCGDAAFKNVALVTTFWDELQDPSKGEDREQQLLAFKIMRFQNTRESALDIISKVIDLDIVTLQVQEEMANRGLEVDQTTAGEALNSELAEQRKAFEKALETLHQEKEQAKRDHDVHLQEIIETMESEKMSLLQEIESEQAALHADRREEQRRLEQEFYDEKLRLERVVQEALAESVRIKKETETEVKEERRRLKAEFDGKLHEFSEQQSQEVQMIVREFEQRLAAEKEDGHRRLQEAVESSNVVIRDLKKSMNRSRREDRKKYEEEIKNIKRHQREAKEQSERWANDMERINREILASQVEQRDAGKEKQNGIQTNIEKLKEQKKSKTQVFWSRIGALAGIGSLLLTALA
;
A
#
# COMPACT_ATOMS: atom_id res chain seq x y z
N MET A 1 21.16 -27.15 24.46
CA MET A 1 21.45 -25.69 24.45
C MET A 1 20.30 -25.01 23.74
N VAL A 2 19.33 -24.51 24.51
CA VAL A 2 18.26 -23.65 23.98
C VAL A 2 18.64 -22.24 24.40
N THR A 3 19.04 -21.43 23.43
CA THR A 3 19.40 -20.03 23.58
C THR A 3 18.13 -19.24 23.92
N VAL A 4 18.07 -18.73 25.15
CA VAL A 4 17.07 -17.75 25.58
C VAL A 4 17.51 -16.40 25.02
N THR A 5 16.83 -15.94 23.98
CA THR A 5 16.97 -14.57 23.47
C THR A 5 16.25 -13.63 24.44
N LEU A 6 17.02 -12.80 25.14
CA LEU A 6 16.52 -11.67 25.92
C LEU A 6 15.76 -10.73 24.98
N GLN A 7 14.43 -10.75 25.05
CA GLN A 7 13.60 -9.71 24.46
C GLN A 7 13.84 -8.39 25.21
N GLN A 8 14.37 -7.40 24.50
CA GLN A 8 14.33 -6.01 24.95
C GLN A 8 12.86 -5.53 25.08
N PRO A 9 12.57 -4.62 26.01
CA PRO A 9 11.20 -4.19 26.29
C PRO A 9 10.58 -3.45 25.10
N ALA A 10 9.48 -3.99 24.59
CA ALA A 10 8.71 -3.51 23.44
C ALA A 10 8.23 -2.03 23.56
N GLY A 11 8.24 -1.46 24.77
CA GLY A 11 7.83 -0.08 25.01
C GLY A 11 8.79 0.98 24.46
N LEU A 12 10.11 0.70 24.40
CA LEU A 12 11.08 1.68 23.89
C LEU A 12 11.16 1.67 22.35
N GLN A 13 10.95 0.50 21.73
CA GLN A 13 10.86 0.39 20.27
C GLN A 13 9.60 1.06 19.72
N ALA A 14 8.46 0.94 20.40
CA ALA A 14 7.21 1.57 19.99
C ALA A 14 7.27 3.11 19.99
N ASP A 15 7.98 3.71 20.96
CA ASP A 15 8.14 5.16 21.10
C ASP A 15 9.18 5.75 20.12
N LEU A 16 10.17 4.93 19.71
CA LEU A 16 11.11 5.31 18.65
C LEU A 16 10.47 5.18 17.26
N THR A 17 9.70 4.11 17.00
CA THR A 17 8.95 3.97 15.74
C THR A 17 7.86 5.02 15.58
N SER A 18 7.19 5.43 16.66
CA SER A 18 6.20 6.51 16.61
C SER A 18 6.85 7.87 16.32
N ARG A 19 8.05 8.15 16.85
CA ARG A 19 8.83 9.36 16.54
C ARG A 19 9.36 9.37 15.11
N GLU A 20 9.80 8.24 14.57
CA GLU A 20 10.26 8.12 13.18
C GLU A 20 9.10 8.19 12.17
N GLU A 21 7.93 7.61 12.50
CA GLU A 21 6.72 7.76 11.68
C GLU A 21 6.15 9.19 11.78
N ASN A 22 6.20 9.84 12.94
CA ASN A 22 5.87 11.25 13.11
C ASN A 22 6.77 12.16 12.26
N ALA A 23 8.08 11.91 12.23
CA ALA A 23 9.04 12.67 11.42
C ALA A 23 8.83 12.49 9.90
N LYS A 24 8.18 11.41 9.47
CA LYS A 24 7.80 11.17 8.07
C LYS A 24 6.40 11.70 7.72
N ALA A 25 5.59 12.09 8.70
CA ALA A 25 4.24 12.60 8.48
C ALA A 25 4.18 14.11 8.28
N LEU A 26 5.22 14.86 8.71
CA LEU A 26 5.31 16.31 8.58
C LEU A 26 6.58 16.72 7.84
N SER A 27 6.46 17.59 6.86
CA SER A 27 7.56 18.28 6.19
C SER A 27 7.46 19.79 6.39
N LEU A 28 8.57 20.40 6.77
CA LEU A 28 8.71 21.84 6.93
C LEU A 28 9.64 22.37 5.84
N ILE A 29 9.14 23.25 4.99
CA ILE A 29 9.89 23.80 3.85
C ILE A 29 9.86 25.32 3.96
N ASP A 30 11.03 25.94 3.86
CA ASP A 30 11.11 27.40 3.80
C ASP A 30 11.15 27.89 2.35
N VAL A 31 10.45 28.97 2.06
CA VAL A 31 10.37 29.59 0.74
C VAL A 31 10.96 30.98 0.83
N MET A 32 12.14 31.14 0.23
CA MET A 32 12.93 32.36 0.22
C MET A 32 13.05 32.93 -1.19
N GLY A 33 13.52 34.16 -1.30
CA GLY A 33 13.88 34.79 -2.57
C GLY A 33 13.49 36.26 -2.59
N VAL A 34 14.01 37.00 -3.56
CA VAL A 34 13.84 38.46 -3.59
C VAL A 34 12.38 38.92 -3.70
N THR A 35 12.10 40.17 -3.35
CA THR A 35 10.75 40.73 -3.53
C THR A 35 10.33 40.66 -5.01
N GLY A 36 9.13 40.15 -5.27
CA GLY A 36 8.64 39.93 -6.64
C GLY A 36 9.23 38.72 -7.37
N SER A 37 9.96 37.82 -6.69
CA SER A 37 10.49 36.59 -7.29
C SER A 37 9.44 35.51 -7.60
N GLY A 38 8.17 35.74 -7.24
CA GLY A 38 7.07 34.81 -7.50
C GLY A 38 6.79 33.81 -6.38
N LYS A 39 7.28 34.02 -5.15
CA LYS A 39 7.02 33.16 -3.96
C LYS A 39 5.54 32.85 -3.76
N SER A 40 4.72 33.88 -3.64
CA SER A 40 3.28 33.71 -3.42
C SER A 40 2.59 33.03 -4.62
N ASN A 41 3.05 33.27 -5.86
CA ASN A 41 2.54 32.56 -7.04
C ASN A 41 2.89 31.06 -6.99
N PHE A 42 4.14 30.73 -6.69
CA PHE A 42 4.59 29.35 -6.52
C PHE A 42 3.78 28.61 -5.43
N LEU A 43 3.59 29.24 -4.27
CA LEU A 43 2.78 28.71 -3.17
C LEU A 43 1.31 28.54 -3.58
N GLN A 44 0.74 29.47 -4.35
CA GLN A 44 -0.63 29.38 -4.83
C GLN A 44 -0.86 28.16 -5.74
N HIS A 45 0.11 27.79 -6.58
CA HIS A 45 0.04 26.58 -7.39
C HIS A 45 0.08 25.29 -6.55
N LEU A 46 0.70 25.33 -5.36
CA LEU A 46 0.78 24.19 -4.44
C LEU A 46 -0.45 24.02 -3.55
N VAL A 47 -0.92 25.13 -2.96
CA VAL A 47 -2.06 25.14 -2.02
C VAL A 47 -3.40 25.06 -2.78
N GLY A 48 -3.44 25.54 -4.02
CA GLY A 48 -4.63 25.54 -4.88
C GLY A 48 -5.55 26.74 -4.64
N LYS A 49 -6.42 27.03 -5.62
CA LYS A 49 -7.54 27.98 -5.43
C LYS A 49 -8.64 27.21 -4.69
N GLY A 50 -9.10 27.73 -3.56
CA GLY A 50 -10.08 27.07 -2.70
C GLY A 50 -11.25 26.49 -3.49
N GLY A 51 -11.49 25.17 -3.36
CA GLY A 51 -12.66 24.49 -3.91
C GLY A 51 -12.43 23.19 -4.68
N GLU A 52 -11.23 22.91 -5.22
CA GLU A 52 -10.97 21.67 -5.96
C GLU A 52 -10.04 20.74 -5.20
N LYS A 53 -10.57 19.70 -4.52
CA LYS A 53 -9.86 18.57 -3.87
C LYS A 53 -8.38 18.86 -3.58
N GLY A 54 -8.17 19.93 -2.82
CA GLY A 54 -6.92 20.60 -2.62
C GLY A 54 -6.94 21.21 -1.22
N PRO A 55 -5.77 21.31 -0.59
CA PRO A 55 -5.66 21.49 0.85
C PRO A 55 -6.34 22.74 1.38
N THR A 56 -6.87 22.60 2.58
CA THR A 56 -7.47 23.67 3.36
C THR A 56 -6.39 24.67 3.78
N VAL A 57 -6.58 25.95 3.48
CA VAL A 57 -5.76 27.04 4.03
C VAL A 57 -5.89 26.98 5.55
N GLY A 58 -4.87 26.45 6.22
CA GLY A 58 -4.72 26.49 7.67
C GLY A 58 -4.44 27.92 8.11
N HIS A 59 -5.00 28.29 9.25
CA HIS A 59 -4.99 29.65 9.79
C HIS A 59 -3.58 30.26 9.82
N THR A 60 -3.51 31.50 9.34
CA THR A 60 -2.32 32.34 9.30
C THR A 60 -1.86 32.70 10.71
N LEU A 61 -0.54 32.80 10.95
CA LEU A 61 0.02 33.71 11.98
C LEU A 61 -0.22 35.19 11.57
N SER A 62 -1.43 35.54 11.13
CA SER A 62 -1.71 36.84 10.51
C SER A 62 -1.88 37.98 11.50
N SER A 63 -1.72 37.79 12.81
CA SER A 63 -2.20 38.85 13.70
C SER A 63 -1.19 39.96 13.96
N CYS A 64 0.12 39.78 13.85
CA CYS A 64 1.04 40.84 14.30
C CYS A 64 2.38 41.02 13.56
N THR A 65 2.86 40.08 12.74
CA THR A 65 4.16 40.26 12.05
C THR A 65 3.96 40.44 10.55
N LYS A 66 4.33 41.61 10.02
CA LYS A 66 4.38 41.93 8.57
C LYS A 66 5.38 41.04 7.78
N LYS A 67 5.84 39.90 8.32
CA LYS A 67 7.18 39.36 8.07
C LYS A 67 7.35 37.84 8.00
N THR A 68 6.35 36.97 8.12
CA THR A 68 6.44 35.55 7.69
C THR A 68 5.04 34.94 7.72
N GLU A 69 4.61 34.30 6.64
CA GLU A 69 3.33 33.58 6.59
C GLU A 69 3.57 32.07 6.56
N MET A 70 2.61 31.30 7.09
CA MET A 70 2.64 29.83 7.00
C MET A 70 1.54 29.35 6.07
N HIS A 71 1.88 28.47 5.14
CA HIS A 71 0.93 27.83 4.25
C HIS A 71 0.99 26.32 4.41
N GLU A 72 -0.17 25.71 4.60
CA GLU A 72 -0.28 24.28 4.85
C GLU A 72 -0.92 23.55 3.68
N CYS A 73 -0.38 22.37 3.39
CA CYS A 73 -0.87 21.55 2.29
C CYS A 73 -0.66 20.06 2.59
N ARG A 74 -1.51 19.20 2.05
CA ARG A 74 -1.37 17.74 2.20
C ARG A 74 -0.98 17.13 0.86
N LEU A 75 0.19 16.49 0.81
CA LEU A 75 0.70 15.78 -0.36
C LEU A 75 0.73 14.28 -0.06
N GLY A 76 -0.24 13.56 -0.59
CA GLY A 76 -0.45 12.15 -0.27
C GLY A 76 -0.77 11.94 1.22
N ASN A 77 0.11 11.22 1.91
CA ASN A 77 -0.03 10.94 3.34
C ASN A 77 0.79 11.87 4.23
N LYS A 78 1.41 12.92 3.66
CA LYS A 78 2.30 13.83 4.36
C LYS A 78 1.69 15.23 4.47
N GLN A 79 1.72 15.79 5.66
CA GLN A 79 1.43 17.20 5.90
C GLN A 79 2.69 18.01 5.55
N VAL A 80 2.51 19.07 4.78
CA VAL A 80 3.59 19.97 4.38
C VAL A 80 3.25 21.38 4.83
N VAL A 81 4.20 22.02 5.49
CA VAL A 81 4.10 23.40 5.97
C VAL A 81 5.18 24.20 5.25
N PHE A 82 4.75 25.28 4.60
CA PHE A 82 5.61 26.23 3.94
C PHE A 82 5.74 27.49 4.79
N PHE A 83 6.96 27.90 5.10
CA PHE A 83 7.24 29.23 5.62
C PHE A 83 7.47 30.17 4.43
N ASP A 84 6.59 31.16 4.23
CA ASP A 84 6.81 32.24 3.27
C ASP A 84 7.56 33.36 3.98
N THR A 85 8.86 33.46 3.70
CA THR A 85 9.71 34.50 4.30
C THR A 85 9.76 35.74 3.41
N PRO A 86 9.84 36.95 4.00
CA PRO A 86 9.88 38.21 3.27
C PRO A 86 11.11 38.25 2.37
N GLY A 87 10.95 38.92 1.22
CA GLY A 87 12.00 38.92 0.21
C GLY A 87 13.16 39.86 0.53
N PHE A 88 14.38 39.38 0.30
CA PHE A 88 15.59 40.21 0.20
C PHE A 88 15.40 41.22 -0.97
N ASP A 89 15.82 42.48 -0.85
CA ASP A 89 15.53 43.57 -1.82
C ASP A 89 14.09 44.15 -1.72
N ASP A 90 13.78 44.77 -0.58
CA ASP A 90 12.59 45.64 -0.42
C ASP A 90 13.01 47.10 -0.62
N THR A 91 12.40 47.81 -1.58
CA THR A 91 12.71 49.21 -1.92
C THR A 91 12.59 50.17 -0.73
N TYR A 92 11.90 49.77 0.35
CA TYR A 92 11.67 50.59 1.53
C TYR A 92 12.40 50.12 2.80
N ARG A 93 13.14 49.00 2.76
CA ARG A 93 13.81 48.42 3.94
C ARG A 93 15.27 48.07 3.63
N GLY A 94 16.16 48.25 4.61
CA GLY A 94 17.56 47.85 4.46
C GLY A 94 17.69 46.32 4.42
N ASP A 95 18.61 45.80 3.60
CA ASP A 95 18.91 44.36 3.52
C ASP A 95 19.19 43.74 4.90
N ALA A 96 19.76 44.53 5.83
CA ALA A 96 20.09 44.10 7.19
C ALA A 96 18.86 43.87 8.07
N ASP A 97 17.78 44.60 7.84
CA ASP A 97 16.52 44.38 8.55
C ASP A 97 15.80 43.13 8.01
N VAL A 98 15.84 42.90 6.70
CA VAL A 98 15.27 41.68 6.11
C VAL A 98 16.04 40.45 6.57
N LEU A 99 17.38 40.51 6.57
CA LEU A 99 18.21 39.43 7.09
C LEU A 99 17.89 39.14 8.56
N ALA A 100 17.72 40.17 9.39
CA ALA A 100 17.37 40.00 10.80
C ALA A 100 16.03 39.30 10.97
N ASP A 101 15.01 39.69 10.21
CA ASP A 101 13.69 39.07 10.27
C ASP A 101 13.77 37.57 9.92
N VAL A 102 14.43 37.24 8.81
CA VAL A 102 14.57 35.84 8.36
C VAL A 102 15.38 35.04 9.39
N ALA A 103 16.48 35.59 9.90
CA ALA A 103 17.32 34.93 10.89
C ALA A 103 16.57 34.65 12.21
N GLN A 104 15.78 35.61 12.69
CA GLN A 104 14.94 35.47 13.88
C GLN A 104 13.86 34.40 13.71
N VAL A 105 13.17 34.40 12.56
CA VAL A 105 12.15 33.40 12.21
C VAL A 105 12.75 31.99 12.21
N LEU A 106 13.86 31.80 11.50
CA LEU A 106 14.52 30.50 11.39
C LEU A 106 15.08 30.02 12.73
N SER A 107 15.64 30.91 13.54
CA SER A 107 16.18 30.60 14.87
C SER A 107 15.06 30.23 15.85
N SER A 108 13.96 30.99 15.86
CA SER A 108 12.79 30.73 16.71
C SER A 108 12.14 29.39 16.38
N SER A 109 11.97 29.09 15.08
CA SER A 109 11.47 27.81 14.60
C SER A 109 12.37 26.66 15.06
N TYR A 110 13.69 26.81 14.90
CA TYR A 110 14.68 25.82 15.32
C TYR A 110 14.66 25.54 16.83
N LYS A 111 14.62 26.58 17.68
CA LYS A 111 14.56 26.43 19.15
C LYS A 111 13.31 25.68 19.60
N ASN A 112 12.21 25.86 18.88
CA ASN A 112 10.96 25.13 19.12
C ASN A 112 10.95 23.71 18.55
N ASN A 113 12.06 23.25 17.96
CA ASN A 113 12.19 21.95 17.31
C ASN A 113 11.28 21.79 16.06
N LEU A 114 10.91 22.91 15.43
CA LEU A 114 10.35 22.95 14.09
C LEU A 114 11.51 23.10 13.11
N LYS A 115 12.09 21.97 12.70
CA LYS A 115 13.29 21.95 11.88
C LYS A 115 12.95 21.74 10.41
N LEU A 116 13.68 22.42 9.53
CA LEU A 116 13.40 22.40 8.09
C LEU A 116 13.90 21.10 7.44
N ASN A 117 13.10 20.57 6.51
CA ASN A 117 13.50 19.52 5.56
C ASN A 117 14.18 20.13 4.33
N GLY A 118 13.81 21.34 3.95
CA GLY A 118 14.48 22.01 2.85
C GLY A 118 14.09 23.46 2.66
N ILE A 119 14.83 24.10 1.77
CA ILE A 119 14.67 25.51 1.44
C ILE A 119 14.53 25.64 -0.06
N ILE A 120 13.58 26.46 -0.48
CA ILE A 120 13.33 26.79 -1.87
C ILE A 120 13.65 28.26 -2.05
N TYR A 121 14.74 28.56 -2.78
CA TYR A 121 15.10 29.93 -3.10
C TYR A 121 14.63 30.28 -4.50
N LEU A 122 13.71 31.23 -4.63
CA LEU A 122 13.18 31.67 -5.91
C LEU A 122 14.01 32.83 -6.50
N HIS A 123 14.42 32.64 -7.74
CA HIS A 123 15.18 33.60 -8.52
C HIS A 123 14.46 33.93 -9.83
N ARG A 124 14.45 35.21 -10.22
CA ARG A 124 13.82 35.67 -11.47
C ARG A 124 14.80 35.52 -12.63
N ILE A 125 14.46 34.69 -13.62
CA ILE A 125 15.35 34.52 -14.78
C ILE A 125 15.26 35.68 -15.78
N LYS A 126 14.21 36.51 -15.68
CA LYS A 126 13.99 37.66 -16.55
C LYS A 126 14.92 38.85 -16.29
N ASP A 127 15.57 38.89 -15.13
CA ASP A 127 16.45 39.99 -14.76
C ASP A 127 17.66 40.02 -15.73
N GLU A 128 17.73 41.05 -16.57
CA GLU A 128 18.64 41.07 -17.74
C GLU A 128 20.12 41.11 -17.38
N ARG A 129 20.45 41.49 -16.15
CA ARG A 129 21.82 41.59 -15.64
C ARG A 129 21.92 40.86 -14.32
N MET A 130 22.89 39.96 -14.19
CA MET A 130 23.44 39.55 -12.90
C MET A 130 24.08 40.79 -12.25
N THR A 131 23.25 41.59 -11.59
CA THR A 131 23.67 42.83 -10.93
C THR A 131 24.44 42.46 -9.66
N ASN A 132 25.38 43.30 -9.22
CA ASN A 132 26.12 43.10 -7.96
C ASN A 132 25.18 42.82 -6.77
N ALA A 133 23.97 43.38 -6.78
CA ALA A 133 22.92 43.12 -5.79
C ALA A 133 22.46 41.63 -5.76
N ILE A 134 22.26 41.00 -6.92
CA ILE A 134 21.86 39.59 -7.01
C ILE A 134 22.96 38.68 -6.46
N MET A 135 24.21 38.96 -6.84
CA MET A 135 25.37 38.22 -6.34
C MET A 135 25.53 38.37 -4.82
N ARG A 136 25.35 39.59 -4.30
CA ARG A 136 25.36 39.87 -2.86
C ARG A 136 24.25 39.11 -2.13
N ASN A 137 23.04 39.07 -2.67
CA ASN A 137 21.91 38.35 -2.08
C ASN A 137 22.13 36.83 -2.08
N LEU A 138 22.67 36.26 -3.16
CA LEU A 138 23.01 34.84 -3.21
C LEU A 138 24.17 34.48 -2.26
N ALA A 139 25.17 35.36 -2.12
CA ALA A 139 26.26 35.18 -1.16
C ALA A 139 25.76 35.27 0.29
N MET A 140 24.87 36.21 0.59
CA MET A 140 24.21 36.33 1.89
C MET A 140 23.36 35.09 2.20
N PHE A 141 22.53 34.63 1.27
CA PHE A 141 21.75 33.41 1.40
C PHE A 141 22.64 32.18 1.64
N ARG A 142 23.77 32.10 0.93
CA ARG A 142 24.78 31.06 1.16
C ARG A 142 25.34 31.10 2.58
N ASN A 143 25.70 32.27 3.09
CA ASN A 143 26.21 32.43 4.45
C ASN A 143 25.15 32.12 5.52
N LEU A 144 23.88 32.42 5.24
CA LEU A 144 22.77 32.13 6.13
C LEU A 144 22.51 30.62 6.24
N CYS A 145 22.54 29.91 5.10
CA CYS A 145 22.31 28.47 5.06
C CYS A 145 23.54 27.67 5.55
N GLY A 146 24.73 28.08 5.13
CA GLY A 146 25.99 27.35 5.29
C GLY A 146 26.12 26.18 4.31
N ASP A 147 27.35 25.89 3.87
CA ASP A 147 27.63 24.91 2.81
C ASP A 147 27.07 23.50 3.07
N ALA A 148 26.97 23.08 4.35
CA ALA A 148 26.42 21.78 4.72
C ALA A 148 24.91 21.65 4.44
N ALA A 149 24.18 22.77 4.43
CA ALA A 149 22.74 22.78 4.22
C ALA A 149 22.33 22.77 2.74
N PHE A 150 23.27 22.98 1.82
CA PHE A 150 23.00 23.12 0.38
C PHE A 150 22.40 21.87 -0.27
N LYS A 151 22.65 20.68 0.30
CA LYS A 151 22.01 19.45 -0.17
C LYS A 151 20.48 19.47 -0.01
N ASN A 152 19.97 20.34 0.88
CA ASN A 152 18.56 20.57 1.16
C ASN A 152 18.00 21.85 0.52
N VAL A 153 18.81 22.54 -0.29
CA VAL A 153 18.42 23.79 -0.97
C VAL A 153 18.08 23.50 -2.43
N ALA A 154 16.92 23.97 -2.87
CA ALA A 154 16.52 24.01 -4.27
C ALA A 154 16.53 25.46 -4.76
N LEU A 155 17.39 25.77 -5.74
CA LEU A 155 17.35 27.06 -6.43
C LEU A 155 16.33 26.98 -7.56
N VAL A 156 15.22 27.72 -7.44
CA VAL A 156 14.12 27.69 -8.38
C VAL A 156 14.12 28.93 -9.26
N THR A 157 14.25 28.76 -10.56
CA THR A 157 14.17 29.84 -11.54
C THR A 157 12.72 30.03 -12.00
N THR A 158 12.26 31.29 -12.02
CA THR A 158 10.88 31.70 -12.30
C THR A 158 10.81 32.69 -13.47
N PHE A 159 9.61 32.94 -14.01
CA PHE A 159 9.34 33.85 -15.16
C PHE A 159 9.90 33.37 -16.51
N TRP A 160 9.97 32.05 -16.70
CA TRP A 160 10.35 31.46 -17.99
C TRP A 160 9.34 31.77 -19.11
N ASP A 161 8.07 31.94 -18.75
CA ASP A 161 6.95 32.31 -19.61
C ASP A 161 6.98 33.78 -20.07
N GLU A 162 7.72 34.65 -19.39
CA GLU A 162 7.88 36.07 -19.75
C GLU A 162 9.11 36.34 -20.63
N LEU A 163 9.97 35.34 -20.86
CA LEU A 163 11.15 35.50 -21.71
C LEU A 163 10.76 35.53 -23.19
N GLN A 164 11.09 36.62 -23.89
CA GLN A 164 10.96 36.70 -25.35
C GLN A 164 11.92 35.76 -26.09
N ASP A 165 13.08 35.49 -25.48
CA ASP A 165 14.12 34.62 -26.02
C ASP A 165 14.55 33.61 -24.94
N PRO A 166 14.15 32.32 -25.07
CA PRO A 166 14.50 31.28 -24.12
C PRO A 166 16.01 31.06 -23.98
N SER A 167 16.81 31.28 -25.04
CA SER A 167 18.26 31.08 -25.01
C SER A 167 18.94 31.97 -23.97
N LYS A 168 18.46 33.21 -23.80
CA LYS A 168 18.98 34.13 -22.77
C LYS A 168 18.70 33.64 -21.35
N GLY A 169 17.58 32.94 -21.14
CA GLY A 169 17.28 32.31 -19.86
C GLY A 169 18.23 31.16 -19.55
N GLU A 170 18.57 30.37 -20.56
CA GLU A 170 19.53 29.26 -20.44
C GLU A 170 20.95 29.77 -20.15
N ASP A 171 21.38 30.83 -20.82
CA ASP A 171 22.68 31.48 -20.54
C ASP A 171 22.77 32.00 -19.11
N ARG A 172 21.68 32.57 -18.57
CA ARG A 172 21.59 33.02 -17.17
C ARG A 172 21.56 31.86 -16.19
N GLU A 173 20.87 30.77 -16.53
CA GLU A 173 20.85 29.56 -15.72
C GLU A 173 22.26 28.96 -15.60
N GLN A 174 23.03 28.97 -16.70
CA GLN A 174 24.44 28.56 -16.70
C GLN A 174 25.37 29.50 -15.91
N GLN A 175 24.91 30.66 -15.45
CA GLN A 175 25.69 31.52 -14.54
C GLN A 175 25.44 31.17 -13.06
N LEU A 176 24.45 30.31 -12.76
CA LEU A 176 24.05 29.91 -11.41
C LEU A 176 24.64 28.54 -10.98
N LEU A 177 25.74 28.09 -11.62
CA LEU A 177 26.34 26.74 -11.57
C LEU A 177 26.61 26.13 -10.19
N ALA A 178 26.54 26.90 -9.11
CA ALA A 178 26.82 26.43 -7.76
C ALA A 178 25.62 25.74 -7.07
N PHE A 179 24.43 25.74 -7.68
CA PHE A 179 23.20 25.26 -7.04
C PHE A 179 22.52 24.15 -7.84
N LYS A 180 21.71 23.33 -7.15
CA LYS A 180 20.74 22.44 -7.80
C LYS A 180 19.59 23.30 -8.34
N ILE A 181 19.66 23.63 -9.62
CA ILE A 181 18.68 24.49 -10.28
C ILE A 181 17.46 23.68 -10.72
N MET A 182 16.27 24.25 -10.51
CA MET A 182 15.01 23.72 -10.99
C MET A 182 14.20 24.84 -11.65
N ARG A 183 13.51 24.53 -12.76
CA ARG A 183 12.71 25.51 -13.48
C ARG A 183 11.25 25.44 -13.03
N PHE A 184 10.71 26.55 -12.54
CA PHE A 184 9.27 26.69 -12.30
C PHE A 184 8.60 27.29 -13.54
N GLN A 185 7.73 26.52 -14.19
CA GLN A 185 7.08 26.88 -15.45
C GLN A 185 5.73 27.57 -15.24
N ASN A 186 5.49 28.13 -14.05
CA ASN A 186 4.21 28.77 -13.71
C ASN A 186 3.00 27.81 -13.81
N THR A 187 3.22 26.53 -13.50
CA THR A 187 2.20 25.47 -13.52
C THR A 187 2.20 24.65 -12.24
N ARG A 188 1.06 24.03 -11.92
CA ARG A 188 0.94 23.15 -10.74
C ARG A 188 1.85 21.93 -10.85
N GLU A 189 2.00 21.36 -12.05
CA GLU A 189 2.84 20.19 -12.29
C GLU A 189 4.32 20.51 -12.01
N SER A 190 4.81 21.66 -12.47
CA SER A 190 6.20 22.08 -12.21
C SER A 190 6.44 22.41 -10.74
N ALA A 191 5.46 23.01 -10.06
CA ALA A 191 5.55 23.22 -8.61
C ALA A 191 5.62 21.90 -7.83
N LEU A 192 4.77 20.92 -8.17
CA LEU A 192 4.77 19.61 -7.53
C LEU A 192 6.06 18.82 -7.80
N ASP A 193 6.63 18.90 -9.00
CA ASP A 193 7.94 18.28 -9.31
C ASP A 193 9.05 18.87 -8.42
N ILE A 194 9.05 20.19 -8.21
CA ILE A 194 9.99 20.85 -7.29
C ILE A 194 9.83 20.34 -5.87
N ILE A 195 8.60 20.34 -5.34
CA ILE A 195 8.36 19.89 -3.96
C ILE A 195 8.71 18.41 -3.77
N SER A 196 8.42 17.55 -4.74
CA SER A 196 8.72 16.12 -4.65
C SER A 196 10.21 15.83 -4.40
N LYS A 197 11.11 16.72 -4.83
CA LYS A 197 12.57 16.57 -4.66
C LYS A 197 13.08 17.13 -3.33
N VAL A 198 12.25 17.85 -2.58
CA VAL A 198 12.61 18.52 -1.32
C VAL A 198 11.88 17.90 -0.11
N ILE A 199 10.65 17.40 -0.32
CA ILE A 199 9.76 16.96 0.74
C ILE A 199 10.32 15.84 1.61
N ASP A 200 11.04 14.87 1.03
CA ASP A 200 11.56 13.69 1.73
C ASP A 200 13.03 13.81 2.13
N LEU A 201 13.59 15.01 2.06
CA LEU A 201 14.95 15.25 2.53
C LEU A 201 15.01 15.23 4.06
N ASP A 202 16.14 14.75 4.58
CA ASP A 202 16.43 14.74 6.01
C ASP A 202 16.49 16.15 6.57
N ILE A 203 16.17 16.28 7.85
CA ILE A 203 16.22 17.57 8.56
C ILE A 203 17.60 18.20 8.44
N VAL A 204 17.62 19.50 8.16
CA VAL A 204 18.84 20.31 8.04
C VAL A 204 18.89 21.38 9.12
N THR A 205 20.09 21.67 9.61
CA THR A 205 20.36 22.82 10.48
C THR A 205 21.13 23.85 9.67
N LEU A 206 20.63 25.08 9.64
CA LEU A 206 21.25 26.19 8.92
C LEU A 206 22.35 26.83 9.78
N GLN A 207 23.33 27.45 9.13
CA GLN A 207 24.42 28.14 9.82
C GLN A 207 23.91 29.24 10.74
N VAL A 208 22.92 30.03 10.31
CA VAL A 208 22.30 31.06 11.15
C VAL A 208 21.62 30.47 12.41
N GLN A 209 21.05 29.26 12.30
CA GLN A 209 20.42 28.58 13.43
C GLN A 209 21.47 28.09 14.43
N GLU A 210 22.59 27.54 13.95
CA GLU A 210 23.72 27.15 14.80
C GLU A 210 24.31 28.37 15.54
N GLU A 211 24.52 29.47 14.81
CA GLU A 211 25.10 30.71 15.33
C GLU A 211 24.19 31.37 16.37
N MET A 212 22.90 31.52 16.08
CA MET A 212 21.99 32.24 16.99
C MET A 212 21.42 31.34 18.10
N ALA A 213 21.01 30.11 17.78
CA ALA A 213 20.32 29.26 18.75
C ALA A 213 21.29 28.49 19.64
N ASN A 214 22.40 27.97 19.08
CA ASN A 214 23.33 27.12 19.82
C ASN A 214 24.50 27.93 20.40
N ARG A 215 25.05 28.89 19.64
CA ARG A 215 26.16 29.75 20.10
C ARG A 215 25.70 31.05 20.78
N GLY A 216 24.43 31.41 20.65
CA GLY A 216 23.84 32.60 21.29
C GLY A 216 24.31 33.93 20.68
N LEU A 217 24.76 33.91 19.42
CA LEU A 217 25.18 35.12 18.71
C LEU A 217 24.00 36.00 18.33
N GLU A 218 24.22 37.31 18.31
CA GLU A 218 23.26 38.26 17.75
C GLU A 218 23.34 38.28 16.21
N VAL A 219 22.27 38.77 15.54
CA VAL A 219 22.17 38.73 14.07
C VAL A 219 23.37 39.39 13.39
N ASP A 220 23.82 40.53 13.91
CA ASP A 220 24.96 41.30 13.41
C ASP A 220 26.30 40.58 13.58
N GLN A 221 26.39 39.63 14.52
CA GLN A 221 27.56 38.79 14.80
C GLN A 221 27.55 37.46 14.02
N THR A 222 26.48 37.17 13.27
CA THR A 222 26.40 35.97 12.43
C THR A 222 27.26 36.13 11.19
N THR A 223 27.65 35.02 10.56
CA THR A 223 28.44 35.06 9.30
C THR A 223 27.69 35.82 8.20
N ALA A 224 26.36 35.71 8.16
CA ALA A 224 25.53 36.47 7.22
C ALA A 224 25.44 37.96 7.59
N GLY A 225 25.32 38.26 8.88
CA GLY A 225 25.26 39.64 9.40
C GLY A 225 26.57 40.41 9.19
N GLU A 226 27.72 39.80 9.50
CA GLU A 226 29.04 40.39 9.29
C GLU A 226 29.30 40.67 7.80
N ALA A 227 28.94 39.74 6.92
CA ALA A 227 29.08 39.91 5.48
C ALA A 227 28.24 41.07 4.92
N LEU A 228 27.14 41.42 5.60
CA LEU A 228 26.26 42.50 5.20
C LEU A 228 26.62 43.85 5.84
N ASN A 229 27.10 43.81 7.08
CA ASN A 229 27.48 44.96 7.89
C ASN A 229 28.93 45.40 7.68
N SER A 230 29.71 44.75 6.81
CA SER A 230 31.13 45.07 6.60
C SER A 230 31.39 46.54 6.30
N GLU A 231 30.52 47.18 5.50
CA GLU A 231 30.62 48.61 5.16
C GLU A 231 30.33 49.51 6.37
N LEU A 232 29.36 49.15 7.20
CA LEU A 232 28.98 49.90 8.40
C LEU A 232 30.03 49.71 9.52
N ALA A 233 30.64 48.52 9.60
CA ALA A 233 31.76 48.22 10.48
C ALA A 233 33.03 48.98 10.05
N GLU A 234 33.30 49.08 8.74
CA GLU A 234 34.39 49.91 8.22
C GLU A 234 34.20 51.40 8.52
N GLN A 235 32.97 51.91 8.37
CA GLN A 235 32.63 53.28 8.75
C GLN A 235 32.84 53.53 10.26
N ARG A 236 32.39 52.61 11.13
CA ARG A 236 32.66 52.69 12.58
C ARG A 236 34.13 52.76 12.91
N LYS A 237 34.92 51.86 12.32
CA LYS A 237 36.37 51.83 12.49
C LYS A 237 37.05 53.10 11.99
N ALA A 238 36.55 53.69 10.91
CA ALA A 238 37.02 54.98 10.40
C ALA A 238 36.67 56.14 11.37
N PHE A 239 35.48 56.11 11.97
CA PHE A 239 35.08 57.09 12.99
C PHE A 239 35.94 56.99 14.26
N GLU A 240 36.17 55.78 14.79
CA GLU A 240 37.05 55.55 15.94
C GLU A 240 38.47 56.07 15.68
N LYS A 241 39.05 55.72 14.51
CA LYS A 241 40.37 56.21 14.10
C LYS A 241 40.41 57.73 13.96
N ALA A 242 39.33 58.34 13.50
CA ALA A 242 39.25 59.81 13.40
C ALA A 242 39.20 60.47 14.78
N LEU A 243 38.54 59.86 15.77
CA LEU A 243 38.58 60.33 17.16
C LEU A 243 39.97 60.19 17.77
N GLU A 244 40.66 59.08 17.55
CA GLU A 244 42.05 58.91 18.00
C GLU A 244 42.98 59.99 17.40
N THR A 245 42.75 60.35 16.13
CA THR A 245 43.52 61.39 15.45
C THR A 245 43.25 62.76 16.08
N LEU A 246 41.97 63.11 16.33
CA LEU A 246 41.61 64.36 17.01
C LEU A 246 42.22 64.44 18.41
N HIS A 247 42.22 63.34 19.17
CA HIS A 247 42.88 63.28 20.47
C HIS A 247 44.39 63.58 20.38
N GLN A 248 45.08 63.05 19.38
CA GLN A 248 46.50 63.32 19.18
C GLN A 248 46.76 64.78 18.78
N GLU A 249 45.93 65.34 17.90
CA GLU A 249 46.00 66.74 17.48
C GLU A 249 45.74 67.69 18.65
N LYS A 250 44.80 67.36 19.54
CA LYS A 250 44.52 68.10 20.77
C LYS A 250 45.72 68.12 21.71
N GLU A 251 46.36 66.98 21.95
CA GLU A 251 47.56 66.91 22.78
C GLU A 251 48.74 67.66 22.15
N GLN A 252 48.82 67.71 20.83
CA GLN A 252 49.80 68.54 20.13
C GLN A 252 49.51 70.04 20.28
N ALA A 253 48.26 70.48 20.09
CA ALA A 253 47.84 71.86 20.30
C ALA A 253 48.12 72.35 21.73
N LYS A 254 47.91 71.48 22.74
CA LYS A 254 48.29 71.74 24.14
C LYS A 254 49.79 71.95 24.31
N ARG A 255 50.63 71.13 23.66
CA ARG A 255 52.10 71.28 23.70
C ARG A 255 52.55 72.59 23.04
N ASP A 256 51.89 72.96 21.95
CA ASP A 256 52.19 74.17 21.18
C ASP A 256 51.55 75.44 21.79
N HIS A 257 50.79 75.30 22.88
CA HIS A 257 50.06 76.36 23.57
C HIS A 257 49.08 77.12 22.66
N ASP A 258 48.54 76.45 21.63
CA ASP A 258 47.53 77.00 20.73
C ASP A 258 46.13 76.80 21.31
N VAL A 259 45.71 77.78 22.12
CA VAL A 259 44.42 77.77 22.82
C VAL A 259 43.25 77.75 21.83
N HIS A 260 43.36 78.44 20.70
CA HIS A 260 42.28 78.53 19.73
C HIS A 260 42.05 77.20 19.00
N LEU A 261 43.14 76.54 18.59
CA LEU A 261 43.07 75.21 17.99
C LEU A 261 42.55 74.17 18.98
N GLN A 262 42.94 74.26 20.26
CA GLN A 262 42.41 73.39 21.31
C GLN A 262 40.89 73.50 21.46
N GLU A 263 40.33 74.72 21.50
CA GLU A 263 38.89 74.95 21.61
C GLU A 263 38.11 74.38 20.40
N ILE A 264 38.67 74.51 19.19
CA ILE A 264 38.07 73.95 17.97
C ILE A 264 38.05 72.42 18.03
N ILE A 265 39.17 71.78 18.40
CA ILE A 265 39.25 70.32 18.50
C ILE A 265 38.35 69.78 19.62
N GLU A 266 38.26 70.47 20.76
CA GLU A 266 37.35 70.11 21.84
C GLU A 266 35.88 70.12 21.40
N THR A 267 35.50 71.12 20.59
CA THR A 267 34.15 71.19 20.01
C THR A 267 33.92 70.01 19.06
N MET A 268 34.86 69.73 18.16
CA MET A 268 34.77 68.61 17.21
C MET A 268 34.75 67.23 17.87
N GLU A 269 35.54 67.02 18.93
CA GLU A 269 35.52 65.80 19.75
C GLU A 269 34.16 65.62 20.42
N SER A 270 33.62 66.69 21.01
CA SER A 270 32.31 66.65 21.68
C SER A 270 31.18 66.33 20.70
N GLU A 271 31.17 66.95 19.51
CA GLU A 271 30.18 66.68 18.46
C GLU A 271 30.24 65.22 17.98
N LYS A 272 31.46 64.71 17.70
CA LYS A 272 31.63 63.31 17.27
C LYS A 272 31.30 62.30 18.37
N MET A 273 31.65 62.57 19.63
CA MET A 273 31.27 61.71 20.74
C MET A 273 29.75 61.68 20.95
N SER A 274 29.08 62.83 20.83
CA SER A 274 27.61 62.89 20.92
C SER A 274 26.95 62.04 19.84
N LEU A 275 27.44 62.09 18.60
CA LEU A 275 26.91 61.30 17.50
C LEU A 275 27.12 59.80 17.72
N LEU A 276 28.29 59.38 18.21
CA LEU A 276 28.54 57.97 18.54
C LEU A 276 27.64 57.47 19.66
N GLN A 277 27.47 58.27 20.72
CA GLN A 277 26.59 57.92 21.82
C GLN A 277 25.13 57.80 21.36
N GLU A 278 24.68 58.67 20.45
CA GLU A 278 23.35 58.59 19.82
C GLU A 278 23.20 57.27 19.04
N ILE A 279 24.15 56.96 18.15
CA ILE A 279 24.15 55.71 17.36
C ILE A 279 24.17 54.47 18.28
N GLU A 280 24.98 54.46 19.34
CA GLU A 280 25.03 53.35 20.30
C GLU A 280 23.71 53.20 21.06
N SER A 281 23.09 54.31 21.46
CA SER A 281 21.80 54.30 22.14
C SER A 281 20.66 53.81 21.25
N GLU A 282 20.63 54.24 19.98
CA GLU A 282 19.67 53.79 18.97
C GLU A 282 19.84 52.29 18.69
N GLN A 283 21.08 51.82 18.57
CA GLN A 283 21.35 50.40 18.43
C GLN A 283 20.88 49.62 19.66
N ALA A 284 21.23 50.05 20.87
CA ALA A 284 20.83 49.36 22.09
C ALA A 284 19.29 49.26 22.21
N ALA A 285 18.57 50.33 21.85
CA ALA A 285 17.11 50.33 21.79
C ALA A 285 16.60 49.32 20.74
N LEU A 286 17.16 49.34 19.53
CA LEU A 286 16.80 48.42 18.44
C LEU A 286 17.10 46.95 18.79
N HIS A 287 18.20 46.66 19.49
CA HIS A 287 18.51 45.32 20.01
C HIS A 287 17.52 44.89 21.10
N ALA A 288 17.10 45.80 21.99
CA ALA A 288 16.10 45.51 23.01
C ALA A 288 14.74 45.17 22.39
N ASP A 289 14.27 45.98 21.43
CA ASP A 289 13.03 45.75 20.69
C ASP A 289 13.08 44.41 19.94
N ARG A 290 14.20 44.12 19.26
CA ARG A 290 14.41 42.84 18.56
C ARG A 290 14.41 41.63 19.50
N ARG A 291 14.97 41.76 20.72
CA ARG A 291 14.92 40.68 21.72
C ARG A 291 13.49 40.44 22.22
N GLU A 292 12.68 41.48 22.34
CA GLU A 292 11.27 41.33 22.69
C GLU A 292 10.48 40.68 21.55
N GLU A 293 10.67 41.11 20.31
CA GLU A 293 10.08 40.50 19.11
C GLU A 293 10.46 39.02 19.02
N GLN A 294 11.73 38.68 19.22
CA GLN A 294 12.23 37.30 19.24
C GLN A 294 11.50 36.43 20.29
N ARG A 295 11.26 36.94 21.51
CA ARG A 295 10.53 36.19 22.54
C ARG A 295 9.07 35.94 22.16
N ARG A 296 8.42 36.93 21.56
CA ARG A 296 7.03 36.79 21.07
C ARG A 296 6.97 35.74 19.97
N LEU A 297 7.88 35.81 19.01
CA LEU A 297 7.99 34.86 17.92
C LEU A 297 8.24 33.44 18.43
N GLU A 298 9.14 33.27 19.41
CA GLU A 298 9.40 31.96 20.04
C GLU A 298 8.14 31.37 20.69
N GLN A 299 7.29 32.18 21.33
CA GLN A 299 6.02 31.71 21.88
C GLN A 299 5.02 31.32 20.78
N GLU A 300 4.90 32.10 19.72
CA GLU A 300 4.00 31.79 18.61
C GLU A 300 4.40 30.49 17.90
N PHE A 301 5.69 30.29 17.65
CA PHE A 301 6.20 29.03 17.10
C PHE A 301 5.98 27.84 18.05
N TYR A 302 6.01 28.06 19.36
CA TYR A 302 5.70 27.01 20.34
C TYR A 302 4.23 26.60 20.26
N ASP A 303 3.31 27.55 20.20
CA ASP A 303 1.88 27.29 20.07
C ASP A 303 1.55 26.58 18.74
N GLU A 304 2.17 27.02 17.66
CA GLU A 304 1.99 26.40 16.34
C GLU A 304 2.56 24.99 16.30
N LYS A 305 3.70 24.73 16.95
CA LYS A 305 4.23 23.37 17.11
C LYS A 305 3.20 22.46 17.77
N LEU A 306 2.57 22.90 18.86
CA LEU A 306 1.54 22.12 19.56
C LEU A 306 0.33 21.85 18.66
N ARG A 307 -0.05 22.80 17.81
CA ARG A 307 -1.11 22.61 16.81
C ARG A 307 -0.71 21.57 15.76
N LEU A 308 0.48 21.68 15.17
CA LEU A 308 0.97 20.75 14.16
C LEU A 308 1.10 19.32 14.72
N GLU A 309 1.57 19.16 15.96
CA GLU A 309 1.63 17.86 16.64
C GLU A 309 0.24 17.20 16.75
N ARG A 310 -0.82 17.98 17.04
CA ARG A 310 -2.20 17.47 17.06
C ARG A 310 -2.67 17.04 15.67
N VAL A 311 -2.42 17.86 14.65
CA VAL A 311 -2.81 17.55 13.26
C VAL A 311 -2.14 16.26 12.79
N VAL A 312 -0.86 16.08 13.08
CA VAL A 312 -0.11 14.86 12.75
C VAL A 312 -0.70 13.64 13.48
N GLN A 313 -1.03 13.76 14.77
CA GLN A 313 -1.66 12.69 15.53
C GLN A 313 -3.04 12.30 14.97
N GLU A 314 -3.87 13.28 14.60
CA GLU A 314 -5.18 13.05 13.99
C GLU A 314 -5.05 12.36 12.63
N ALA A 315 -4.14 12.82 11.77
CA ALA A 315 -3.89 12.21 10.47
C ALA A 315 -3.36 10.77 10.58
N LEU A 316 -2.48 10.50 11.54
CA LEU A 316 -2.00 9.14 11.82
C LEU A 316 -3.14 8.25 12.32
N ALA A 317 -3.97 8.73 13.25
CA ALA A 317 -5.12 8.00 13.76
C ALA A 317 -6.13 7.66 12.65
N GLU A 318 -6.39 8.60 11.73
CA GLU A 318 -7.23 8.38 10.55
C GLU A 318 -6.63 7.32 9.62
N SER A 319 -5.32 7.40 9.32
CA SER A 319 -4.65 6.42 8.47
C SER A 319 -4.70 5.00 9.03
N VAL A 320 -4.59 4.85 10.36
CA VAL A 320 -4.71 3.57 11.06
C VAL A 320 -6.14 3.03 10.98
N ARG A 321 -7.16 3.89 11.10
CA ARG A 321 -8.57 3.49 10.94
C ARG A 321 -8.84 2.97 9.53
N ILE A 322 -8.42 3.70 8.50
CA ILE A 322 -8.60 3.30 7.10
C ILE A 322 -7.90 1.96 6.81
N LYS A 323 -6.67 1.76 7.29
CA LYS A 323 -5.97 0.46 7.17
C LYS A 323 -6.74 -0.68 7.83
N LYS A 324 -7.29 -0.45 9.02
CA LYS A 324 -8.06 -1.47 9.74
C LYS A 324 -9.37 -1.82 9.03
N GLU A 325 -10.08 -0.82 8.51
CA GLU A 325 -11.32 -1.00 7.74
C GLU A 325 -11.07 -1.79 6.45
N THR A 326 -10.07 -1.40 5.66
CA THR A 326 -9.69 -2.12 4.43
C THR A 326 -9.25 -3.56 4.70
N GLU A 327 -8.50 -3.82 5.77
CA GLU A 327 -8.18 -5.19 6.19
C GLU A 327 -9.41 -6.01 6.60
N THR A 328 -10.40 -5.39 7.25
CA THR A 328 -11.65 -6.07 7.61
C THR A 328 -12.49 -6.41 6.39
N GLU A 329 -12.62 -5.49 5.43
CA GLU A 329 -13.34 -5.72 4.17
C GLU A 329 -12.73 -6.87 3.37
N VAL A 330 -11.41 -6.89 3.21
CA VAL A 330 -10.69 -7.98 2.51
C VAL A 330 -10.88 -9.33 3.23
N LYS A 331 -10.88 -9.34 4.57
CA LYS A 331 -11.15 -10.56 5.36
C LYS A 331 -12.60 -11.04 5.17
N GLU A 332 -13.57 -10.14 5.16
CA GLU A 332 -14.98 -10.48 4.95
C GLU A 332 -15.23 -11.01 3.54
N GLU A 333 -14.67 -10.36 2.52
CA GLU A 333 -14.78 -10.79 1.13
C GLU A 333 -14.17 -12.18 0.94
N ARG A 334 -12.96 -12.42 1.48
CA ARG A 334 -12.33 -13.75 1.46
C ARG A 334 -13.18 -14.80 2.17
N ARG A 335 -13.84 -14.45 3.28
CA ARG A 335 -14.75 -15.37 3.99
C ARG A 335 -16.00 -15.68 3.17
N ARG A 336 -16.57 -14.69 2.48
CA ARG A 336 -17.73 -14.88 1.58
C ARG A 336 -17.38 -15.79 0.41
N LEU A 337 -16.28 -15.52 -0.30
CA LEU A 337 -15.79 -16.36 -1.39
C LEU A 337 -15.54 -17.81 -0.94
N LYS A 338 -14.94 -17.99 0.24
CA LYS A 338 -14.74 -19.33 0.80
C LYS A 338 -16.06 -20.03 1.10
N ALA A 339 -17.02 -19.35 1.71
CA ALA A 339 -18.34 -19.93 2.00
C ALA A 339 -19.12 -20.29 0.73
N GLU A 340 -19.04 -19.45 -0.31
CA GLU A 340 -19.65 -19.75 -1.62
C GLU A 340 -19.00 -20.97 -2.28
N PHE A 341 -17.67 -21.07 -2.23
CA PHE A 341 -16.94 -22.22 -2.76
C PHE A 341 -17.27 -23.52 -2.02
N ASP A 342 -17.25 -23.49 -0.68
CA ASP A 342 -17.60 -24.64 0.17
C ASP A 342 -19.07 -25.07 -0.07
N GLY A 343 -19.98 -24.11 -0.25
CA GLY A 343 -21.38 -24.37 -0.60
C GLY A 343 -21.54 -25.08 -1.96
N LYS A 344 -20.88 -24.57 -3.01
CA LYS A 344 -20.88 -25.22 -4.35
C LYS A 344 -20.27 -26.62 -4.32
N LEU A 345 -19.21 -26.82 -3.53
CA LEU A 345 -18.57 -28.13 -3.37
C LEU A 345 -19.51 -29.13 -2.68
N HIS A 346 -20.25 -28.68 -1.67
CA HIS A 346 -21.23 -29.51 -0.98
C HIS A 346 -22.40 -29.89 -1.89
N GLU A 347 -22.97 -28.92 -2.61
CA GLU A 347 -24.06 -29.16 -3.58
C GLU A 347 -23.62 -30.15 -4.67
N PHE A 348 -22.41 -29.98 -5.21
CA PHE A 348 -21.85 -30.93 -6.19
C PHE A 348 -21.69 -32.34 -5.60
N SER A 349 -21.18 -32.46 -4.37
CA SER A 349 -21.04 -33.76 -3.69
C SER A 349 -22.38 -34.42 -3.42
N GLU A 350 -23.40 -33.66 -3.02
CA GLU A 350 -24.76 -34.18 -2.80
C GLU A 350 -25.38 -34.67 -4.11
N GLN A 351 -25.27 -33.89 -5.19
CA GLN A 351 -25.75 -34.28 -6.52
C GLN A 351 -25.09 -35.59 -6.98
N GLN A 352 -23.76 -35.72 -6.82
CA GLN A 352 -23.08 -36.97 -7.17
C GLN A 352 -23.55 -38.15 -6.33
N SER A 353 -23.73 -37.96 -5.02
CA SER A 353 -24.23 -39.02 -4.13
C SER A 353 -25.66 -39.46 -4.50
N GLN A 354 -26.55 -38.51 -4.80
CA GLN A 354 -27.94 -38.81 -5.20
C GLN A 354 -27.99 -39.61 -6.51
N GLU A 355 -27.20 -39.23 -7.51
CA GLU A 355 -27.16 -39.96 -8.77
C GLU A 355 -26.59 -41.38 -8.63
N VAL A 356 -25.53 -41.56 -7.81
CA VAL A 356 -24.99 -42.90 -7.51
C VAL A 356 -26.04 -43.76 -6.81
N GLN A 357 -26.77 -43.20 -5.84
CA GLN A 357 -27.87 -43.91 -5.18
C GLN A 357 -28.99 -44.32 -6.14
N MET A 358 -29.32 -43.49 -7.14
CA MET A 358 -30.31 -43.86 -8.16
C MET A 358 -29.84 -45.04 -9.01
N ILE A 359 -28.59 -45.04 -9.46
CA ILE A 359 -28.01 -46.13 -10.25
C ILE A 359 -28.05 -47.45 -9.45
N VAL A 360 -27.67 -47.41 -8.17
CA VAL A 360 -27.72 -48.59 -7.29
C VAL A 360 -29.14 -49.10 -7.12
N ARG A 361 -30.11 -48.22 -6.86
CA ARG A 361 -31.53 -48.61 -6.71
C ARG A 361 -32.10 -49.26 -7.97
N GLU A 362 -31.86 -48.65 -9.13
CA GLU A 362 -32.33 -49.20 -10.41
C GLU A 362 -31.71 -50.59 -10.67
N PHE A 363 -30.44 -50.77 -10.27
CA PHE A 363 -29.74 -52.03 -10.39
C PHE A 363 -30.33 -53.13 -9.50
N GLU A 364 -30.58 -52.83 -8.23
CA GLU A 364 -31.19 -53.75 -7.27
C GLU A 364 -32.57 -54.22 -7.73
N GLN A 365 -33.38 -53.31 -8.28
CA GLN A 365 -34.70 -53.65 -8.86
C GLN A 365 -34.58 -54.64 -10.03
N ARG A 366 -33.64 -54.42 -10.95
CA ARG A 366 -33.41 -55.34 -12.08
C ARG A 366 -32.95 -56.72 -11.62
N LEU A 367 -32.07 -56.79 -10.63
CA LEU A 367 -31.59 -58.05 -10.06
C LEU A 367 -32.74 -58.84 -9.41
N ALA A 368 -33.63 -58.16 -8.67
CA ALA A 368 -34.79 -58.78 -8.05
C ALA A 368 -35.74 -59.39 -9.10
N ALA A 369 -36.05 -58.62 -10.16
CA ALA A 369 -36.92 -59.06 -11.24
C ALA A 369 -36.35 -60.28 -12.01
N GLU A 370 -35.05 -60.31 -12.28
CA GLU A 370 -34.39 -61.44 -12.93
C GLU A 370 -34.44 -62.72 -12.09
N LYS A 371 -34.21 -62.59 -10.77
CA LYS A 371 -34.33 -63.72 -9.85
C LYS A 371 -35.75 -64.27 -9.83
N GLU A 372 -36.76 -63.40 -9.76
CA GLU A 372 -38.16 -63.79 -9.71
C GLU A 372 -38.60 -64.52 -10.99
N ASP A 373 -38.25 -64.03 -12.18
CA ASP A 373 -38.58 -64.69 -13.46
C ASP A 373 -37.92 -66.08 -13.58
N GLY A 374 -36.66 -66.21 -13.14
CA GLY A 374 -35.95 -67.49 -13.11
C GLY A 374 -36.60 -68.51 -12.16
N HIS A 375 -37.00 -68.09 -10.96
CA HIS A 375 -37.68 -68.94 -9.99
C HIS A 375 -39.06 -69.39 -10.49
N ARG A 376 -39.85 -68.45 -11.02
CA ARG A 376 -41.18 -68.72 -11.57
C ARG A 376 -41.13 -69.80 -12.65
N ARG A 377 -40.22 -69.68 -13.61
CA ARG A 377 -40.13 -70.65 -14.73
C ARG A 377 -39.59 -72.02 -14.30
N LEU A 378 -38.68 -72.07 -13.32
CA LEU A 378 -38.28 -73.35 -12.73
C LEU A 378 -39.48 -74.03 -12.08
N GLN A 379 -40.28 -73.27 -11.33
CA GLN A 379 -41.47 -73.79 -10.67
C GLN A 379 -42.48 -74.32 -11.70
N GLU A 380 -42.78 -73.56 -12.76
CA GLU A 380 -43.64 -74.00 -13.86
C GLU A 380 -43.13 -75.28 -14.53
N ALA A 381 -41.83 -75.38 -14.81
CA ALA A 381 -41.24 -76.54 -15.46
C ALA A 381 -41.26 -77.79 -14.55
N VAL A 382 -41.01 -77.63 -13.24
CA VAL A 382 -41.11 -78.71 -12.25
C VAL A 382 -42.57 -79.17 -12.09
N GLU A 383 -43.51 -78.23 -12.06
CA GLU A 383 -44.93 -78.52 -11.91
C GLU A 383 -45.50 -79.25 -13.14
N SER A 384 -45.15 -78.80 -14.35
CA SER A 384 -45.45 -79.50 -15.60
C SER A 384 -44.87 -80.92 -15.62
N SER A 385 -43.60 -81.06 -15.23
CA SER A 385 -42.93 -82.36 -15.10
C SER A 385 -43.62 -83.29 -14.07
N ASN A 386 -44.14 -82.74 -12.97
CA ASN A 386 -44.89 -83.51 -11.96
C ASN A 386 -46.23 -84.04 -12.50
N VAL A 387 -46.91 -83.29 -13.37
CA VAL A 387 -48.11 -83.78 -14.08
C VAL A 387 -47.77 -85.01 -14.91
N VAL A 388 -46.69 -84.95 -15.68
CA VAL A 388 -46.22 -86.06 -16.54
C VAL A 388 -45.87 -87.29 -15.70
N ILE A 389 -45.16 -87.11 -14.57
CA ILE A 389 -44.87 -88.22 -13.63
C ILE A 389 -46.17 -88.85 -13.12
N ARG A 390 -47.19 -88.03 -12.82
CA ARG A 390 -48.49 -88.53 -12.32
C ARG A 390 -49.19 -89.38 -13.37
N ASP A 391 -49.17 -88.96 -14.63
CA ASP A 391 -49.81 -89.68 -15.73
C ASP A 391 -49.04 -90.95 -16.10
N LEU A 392 -47.70 -90.91 -16.14
CA LEU A 392 -46.86 -92.09 -16.28
C LEU A 392 -47.14 -93.13 -15.19
N LYS A 393 -47.32 -92.71 -13.92
CA LYS A 393 -47.69 -93.61 -12.82
C LYS A 393 -49.07 -94.25 -13.03
N LYS A 394 -50.06 -93.50 -13.52
CA LYS A 394 -51.40 -94.02 -13.83
C LYS A 394 -51.38 -95.02 -14.98
N SER A 395 -50.58 -94.78 -16.01
CA SER A 395 -50.41 -95.68 -17.16
C SER A 395 -49.63 -96.93 -16.77
N MET A 396 -48.58 -96.78 -15.95
CA MET A 396 -47.82 -97.87 -15.36
C MET A 396 -48.70 -98.84 -14.55
N ASN A 397 -49.61 -98.33 -13.72
CA ASN A 397 -50.54 -99.17 -12.94
C ASN A 397 -51.53 -99.97 -13.79
N ARG A 398 -51.74 -99.59 -15.07
CA ARG A 398 -52.64 -100.26 -16.03
C ARG A 398 -51.89 -101.18 -17.00
N SER A 399 -50.56 -101.21 -16.96
CA SER A 399 -49.69 -101.93 -17.91
C SER A 399 -49.32 -103.36 -17.45
N ARG A 400 -48.85 -104.20 -18.40
CA ARG A 400 -48.35 -105.56 -18.10
C ARG A 400 -47.06 -105.50 -17.28
N ARG A 401 -46.73 -106.58 -16.55
CA ARG A 401 -45.56 -106.65 -15.65
C ARG A 401 -44.22 -106.35 -16.34
N GLU A 402 -44.11 -106.61 -17.63
CA GLU A 402 -42.91 -106.41 -18.45
C GLU A 402 -42.69 -104.92 -18.84
N ASP A 403 -43.76 -104.16 -19.06
CA ASP A 403 -43.69 -102.73 -19.46
C ASP A 403 -43.49 -101.77 -18.27
N ARG A 404 -43.80 -102.24 -17.05
CA ARG A 404 -43.68 -101.46 -15.81
C ARG A 404 -42.27 -100.92 -15.57
N LYS A 405 -41.24 -101.70 -15.93
CA LYS A 405 -39.82 -101.30 -15.80
C LYS A 405 -39.50 -100.08 -16.65
N LYS A 406 -40.07 -99.98 -17.86
CA LYS A 406 -39.84 -98.85 -18.77
C LYS A 406 -40.40 -97.54 -18.18
N TYR A 407 -41.61 -97.57 -17.62
CA TYR A 407 -42.21 -96.43 -16.93
C TYR A 407 -41.46 -96.03 -15.65
N GLU A 408 -40.96 -96.99 -14.87
CA GLU A 408 -40.13 -96.72 -13.68
C GLU A 408 -38.81 -96.03 -14.05
N GLU A 409 -38.16 -96.45 -15.14
CA GLU A 409 -36.97 -95.78 -15.66
C GLU A 409 -37.25 -94.37 -16.20
N GLU A 410 -38.35 -94.16 -16.92
CA GLU A 410 -38.76 -92.83 -17.40
C GLU A 410 -39.06 -91.87 -16.23
N ILE A 411 -39.79 -92.31 -15.21
CA ILE A 411 -40.04 -91.51 -14.00
C ILE A 411 -38.72 -91.18 -13.27
N LYS A 412 -37.80 -92.15 -13.18
CA LYS A 412 -36.48 -91.94 -12.57
C LYS A 412 -35.64 -90.94 -13.36
N ASN A 413 -35.69 -91.00 -14.69
CA ASN A 413 -35.04 -90.03 -15.57
C ASN A 413 -35.63 -88.63 -15.40
N ILE A 414 -36.96 -88.47 -15.37
CA ILE A 414 -37.60 -87.17 -15.15
C ILE A 414 -37.23 -86.57 -13.78
N LYS A 415 -37.27 -87.38 -12.71
CA LYS A 415 -36.83 -86.94 -11.37
C LYS A 415 -35.36 -86.54 -11.32
N ARG A 416 -34.49 -87.24 -12.05
CA ARG A 416 -33.08 -86.85 -12.20
C ARG A 416 -32.97 -85.48 -12.86
N HIS A 417 -33.71 -85.23 -13.94
CA HIS A 417 -33.72 -83.94 -14.63
C HIS A 417 -34.31 -82.81 -13.74
N GLN A 418 -35.31 -83.09 -12.90
CA GLN A 418 -35.83 -82.10 -11.93
C GLN A 418 -34.76 -81.68 -10.91
N ARG A 419 -33.99 -82.65 -10.38
CA ARG A 419 -32.90 -82.37 -9.44
C ARG A 419 -31.78 -81.57 -10.11
N GLU A 420 -31.38 -81.99 -11.31
CA GLU A 420 -30.38 -81.27 -12.10
C GLU A 420 -30.84 -79.85 -12.44
N ALA A 421 -32.10 -79.64 -12.81
CA ALA A 421 -32.65 -78.31 -13.08
C ALA A 421 -32.64 -77.42 -11.83
N LYS A 422 -32.96 -77.96 -10.65
CA LYS A 422 -32.91 -77.23 -9.37
C LYS A 422 -31.47 -76.84 -8.99
N GLU A 423 -30.53 -77.77 -9.05
CA GLU A 423 -29.11 -77.52 -8.77
C GLU A 423 -28.52 -76.50 -9.75
N GLN A 424 -28.96 -76.51 -11.02
CA GLN A 424 -28.54 -75.54 -12.02
C GLN A 424 -29.19 -74.16 -11.85
N SER A 425 -30.41 -74.08 -11.32
CA SER A 425 -31.04 -72.81 -10.96
C SER A 425 -30.31 -72.11 -9.83
N GLU A 426 -29.92 -72.84 -8.78
CA GLU A 426 -29.13 -72.28 -7.68
C GLU A 426 -27.76 -71.77 -8.17
N ARG A 427 -27.09 -72.53 -9.05
CA ARG A 427 -25.83 -72.09 -9.69
C ARG A 427 -26.02 -70.86 -10.56
N TRP A 428 -27.07 -70.83 -11.38
CA TRP A 428 -27.39 -69.69 -12.23
C TRP A 428 -27.72 -68.45 -11.40
N ALA A 429 -28.49 -68.58 -10.31
CA ALA A 429 -28.83 -67.47 -9.43
C ALA A 429 -27.57 -66.85 -8.78
N ASN A 430 -26.65 -67.69 -8.30
CA ASN A 430 -25.37 -67.23 -7.73
C ASN A 430 -24.49 -66.55 -8.80
N ASP A 431 -24.44 -67.13 -10.01
CA ASP A 431 -23.69 -66.56 -11.13
C ASP A 431 -24.29 -65.22 -11.61
N MET A 432 -25.62 -65.09 -11.66
CA MET A 432 -26.30 -63.84 -11.98
C MET A 432 -26.01 -62.78 -10.92
N GLU A 433 -26.10 -63.11 -9.64
CA GLU A 433 -25.80 -62.18 -8.57
C GLU A 433 -24.35 -61.69 -8.60
N ARG A 434 -23.39 -62.58 -8.89
CA ARG A 434 -21.98 -62.22 -9.02
C ARG A 434 -21.74 -61.31 -10.24
N ILE A 435 -22.16 -61.74 -11.43
CA ILE A 435 -21.93 -60.99 -12.67
C ILE A 435 -22.65 -59.63 -12.62
N ASN A 436 -23.87 -59.60 -12.07
CA ASN A 436 -24.60 -58.35 -11.89
C ASN A 436 -23.84 -57.42 -10.90
N ARG A 437 -23.36 -57.90 -9.75
CA ARG A 437 -22.54 -57.07 -8.85
C ARG A 437 -21.28 -56.51 -9.52
N GLU A 438 -20.60 -57.31 -10.33
CA GLU A 438 -19.41 -56.87 -11.08
C GLU A 438 -19.74 -55.82 -12.15
N ILE A 439 -20.90 -55.94 -12.82
CA ILE A 439 -21.40 -54.92 -13.76
C ILE A 439 -21.71 -53.63 -13.02
N LEU A 440 -22.39 -53.68 -11.87
CA LEU A 440 -22.69 -52.49 -11.06
C LEU A 440 -21.41 -51.80 -10.60
N ALA A 441 -20.45 -52.55 -10.06
CA ALA A 441 -19.16 -52.01 -9.64
C ALA A 441 -18.43 -51.33 -10.81
N SER A 442 -18.42 -51.96 -11.99
CA SER A 442 -17.82 -51.39 -13.20
C SER A 442 -18.57 -50.14 -13.69
N GLN A 443 -19.91 -50.08 -13.57
CA GLN A 443 -20.69 -48.92 -13.96
C GLN A 443 -20.48 -47.72 -13.02
N VAL A 444 -20.34 -47.96 -11.72
CA VAL A 444 -19.96 -46.94 -10.73
C VAL A 444 -18.54 -46.45 -11.02
N GLU A 445 -17.59 -47.36 -11.29
CA GLU A 445 -16.21 -47.00 -11.62
C GLU A 445 -16.10 -46.21 -12.94
N GLN A 446 -16.89 -46.55 -13.95
CA GLN A 446 -16.91 -45.85 -15.25
C GLN A 446 -17.32 -44.38 -15.13
N ARG A 447 -18.21 -44.08 -14.18
CA ARG A 447 -18.70 -42.72 -13.91
C ARG A 447 -17.60 -41.85 -13.31
N ASP A 448 -16.84 -42.40 -12.37
CA ASP A 448 -15.79 -41.66 -11.64
C ASP A 448 -14.46 -41.64 -12.41
N ALA A 449 -14.35 -42.43 -13.47
CA ALA A 449 -13.19 -42.52 -14.34
C ALA A 449 -13.13 -41.41 -15.40
N GLY A 450 -11.94 -40.82 -15.61
CA GLY A 450 -11.69 -39.91 -16.72
C GLY A 450 -11.82 -40.58 -18.10
N LYS A 451 -12.02 -39.77 -19.16
CA LYS A 451 -12.33 -40.21 -20.54
C LYS A 451 -11.46 -41.36 -21.07
N GLU A 452 -10.18 -41.41 -20.69
CA GLU A 452 -9.25 -42.46 -21.13
C GLU A 452 -9.54 -43.84 -20.52
N LYS A 453 -10.01 -43.90 -19.27
CA LYS A 453 -10.33 -45.15 -18.57
C LYS A 453 -11.74 -45.67 -18.88
N GLN A 454 -12.65 -44.80 -19.33
CA GLN A 454 -14.04 -45.15 -19.63
C GLN A 454 -14.18 -46.23 -20.72
N ASN A 455 -13.33 -46.21 -21.75
CA ASN A 455 -13.38 -47.19 -22.85
C ASN A 455 -13.01 -48.61 -22.39
N GLY A 456 -12.01 -48.74 -21.53
CA GLY A 456 -11.60 -50.02 -20.97
C GLY A 456 -12.67 -50.63 -20.07
N ILE A 457 -13.30 -49.80 -19.23
CA ILE A 457 -14.40 -50.21 -18.35
C ILE A 457 -15.64 -50.61 -19.16
N GLN A 458 -15.98 -49.84 -20.22
CA GLN A 458 -17.06 -50.17 -21.14
C GLN A 458 -16.88 -51.56 -21.78
N THR A 459 -15.66 -51.86 -22.23
CA THR A 459 -15.32 -53.15 -22.83
C THR A 459 -15.46 -54.29 -21.81
N ASN A 460 -15.13 -54.04 -20.54
CA ASN A 460 -15.31 -55.02 -19.47
C ASN A 460 -16.79 -55.28 -19.18
N ILE A 461 -17.62 -54.23 -19.13
CA ILE A 461 -19.08 -54.34 -18.96
C ILE A 461 -19.69 -55.18 -20.09
N GLU A 462 -19.26 -54.99 -21.34
CA GLU A 462 -19.72 -55.76 -22.48
C GLU A 462 -19.33 -57.24 -22.38
N LYS A 463 -18.11 -57.55 -21.94
CA LYS A 463 -17.68 -58.94 -21.67
C LYS A 463 -18.53 -59.59 -20.59
N LEU A 464 -18.82 -58.88 -19.49
CA LEU A 464 -19.67 -59.39 -18.41
C LEU A 464 -21.11 -59.61 -18.89
N LYS A 465 -21.66 -58.72 -19.73
CA LYS A 465 -22.97 -58.92 -20.37
C LYS A 465 -23.01 -60.15 -21.26
N GLU A 466 -21.96 -60.41 -22.03
CA GLU A 466 -21.89 -61.59 -22.89
C GLU A 466 -21.76 -62.88 -22.06
N GLN A 467 -20.96 -62.87 -20.99
CA GLN A 467 -20.91 -63.98 -20.03
C GLN A 467 -22.28 -64.23 -19.39
N LYS A 468 -22.98 -63.16 -18.99
CA LYS A 468 -24.34 -63.24 -18.45
C LYS A 468 -25.28 -63.92 -19.43
N LYS A 469 -25.26 -63.49 -20.70
CA LYS A 469 -26.08 -64.04 -21.78
C LYS A 469 -25.80 -65.52 -22.01
N SER A 470 -24.52 -65.89 -22.10
CA SER A 470 -24.09 -67.29 -22.27
C SER A 470 -24.60 -68.19 -21.14
N LYS A 471 -24.37 -67.80 -19.88
CA LYS A 471 -24.83 -68.58 -18.71
C LYS A 471 -26.35 -68.68 -18.63
N THR A 472 -27.04 -67.60 -18.99
CA THR A 472 -28.50 -67.54 -19.05
C THR A 472 -29.05 -68.47 -20.13
N GLN A 473 -28.41 -68.52 -21.30
CA GLN A 473 -28.79 -69.45 -22.36
C GLN A 473 -28.60 -70.93 -21.96
N VAL A 474 -27.51 -71.27 -21.27
CA VAL A 474 -27.26 -72.62 -20.75
C VAL A 474 -28.33 -73.03 -19.74
N PHE A 475 -28.69 -72.11 -18.82
CA PHE A 475 -29.77 -72.32 -17.87
C PHE A 475 -31.12 -72.55 -18.57
N TRP A 476 -31.46 -71.69 -19.54
CA TRP A 476 -32.71 -71.80 -20.29
C TRP A 476 -32.82 -73.09 -21.11
N SER A 477 -31.74 -73.54 -21.74
CA SER A 477 -31.72 -74.80 -22.49
C SER A 477 -32.08 -75.99 -21.60
N ARG A 478 -31.66 -75.99 -20.34
CA ARG A 478 -31.91 -77.07 -19.37
C ARG A 478 -33.32 -77.04 -18.82
N ILE A 479 -33.86 -75.86 -18.52
CA ILE A 479 -35.28 -75.71 -18.18
C ILE A 479 -36.17 -76.15 -19.36
N GLY A 480 -35.81 -75.75 -20.58
CA GLY A 480 -36.49 -76.17 -21.80
C GLY A 480 -36.46 -77.68 -22.01
N ALA A 481 -35.35 -78.36 -21.71
CA ALA A 481 -35.26 -79.81 -21.77
C ALA A 481 -36.21 -80.50 -20.76
N LEU A 482 -36.32 -79.99 -19.53
CA LEU A 482 -37.25 -80.49 -18.52
C LEU A 482 -38.72 -80.36 -18.99
N ALA A 483 -39.07 -79.21 -19.57
CA ALA A 483 -40.41 -78.95 -20.11
C ALA A 483 -40.71 -79.77 -21.38
N GLY A 484 -39.74 -79.93 -22.27
CA GLY A 484 -39.86 -80.67 -23.53
C GLY A 484 -40.05 -82.17 -23.35
N ILE A 485 -39.43 -82.77 -22.33
CA ILE A 485 -39.66 -84.17 -21.94
C ILE A 485 -41.13 -84.39 -21.57
N GLY A 486 -41.77 -83.40 -20.95
CA GLY A 486 -43.20 -83.46 -20.62
C GLY A 486 -44.11 -83.45 -21.85
N SER A 487 -43.81 -82.58 -22.82
CA SER A 487 -44.62 -82.45 -24.03
C SER A 487 -44.51 -83.67 -24.97
N LEU A 488 -43.32 -84.25 -25.13
CA LEU A 488 -43.09 -85.40 -26.00
C LEU A 488 -43.68 -86.71 -25.45
N LEU A 489 -43.75 -86.86 -24.13
CA LEU A 489 -44.33 -88.03 -23.48
C LEU A 489 -45.86 -87.94 -23.37
N LEU A 490 -46.42 -86.73 -23.21
CA LEU A 490 -47.86 -86.51 -23.26
C LEU A 490 -48.45 -86.82 -24.64
N THR A 491 -47.76 -86.46 -25.73
CA THR A 491 -48.18 -86.81 -27.10
C THR A 491 -47.99 -88.28 -27.45
N ALA A 492 -47.11 -88.99 -26.76
CA ALA A 492 -46.93 -90.44 -26.92
C ALA A 492 -47.89 -91.29 -26.06
N LEU A 493 -48.55 -90.68 -25.07
CA LEU A 493 -49.49 -91.31 -24.14
C LEU A 493 -50.97 -91.04 -24.47
N ALA A 494 -51.25 -90.02 -25.30
CA ALA A 494 -52.55 -89.76 -25.92
C ALA A 494 -52.71 -90.63 -27.18
#